data_AF-A0AA97AX14-F1
#
_entry.id   AF-A0AA97AX14-F1
#
_cell.length_a   1.000
_cell.length_b   1.000
_cell.length_c   1.000
_cell.angle_alpha   90.00
_cell.angle_beta   90.00
_cell.angle_gamma   90.00
#
_symmetry.space_group_name_H-M   'P 1'
#
loop_
_entity.id
_entity.type
_entity.pdbx_description
1 polymer ?
#
loop_
_entity_poly.entity_id
_entity_poly.type
_entity_poly.pdbx_seq_one_letter_code
_entity_poly.pdbx_strand_id
1 'polypeptide(L)'
;MNNKNISSFQARLFIAAGLALPIFLSACSSNKPIPGMKESFVTEIAQNGAKRFTFTLEKDRQDLPPPVSNQPSSQRRMQRDTIGLGGRSSDRVERYLDWALEQKMLETGFCERGYFEIERVISADGGEVRGECREGAF
;
A
#
# COMPACT_ATOMS: atom_id res chain seq x y z
N MET A 1 -36.64 -49.29 -21.83
CA MET A 1 -35.62 -48.85 -20.85
C MET A 1 -34.79 -47.74 -21.52
N ASN A 2 -35.27 -46.50 -21.53
CA ASN A 2 -35.06 -45.38 -20.59
C ASN A 2 -33.75 -44.56 -20.80
N ASN A 3 -33.62 -43.93 -21.99
CA ASN A 3 -32.53 -42.98 -22.33
C ASN A 3 -32.76 -41.54 -21.82
N LYS A 4 -33.81 -41.29 -21.02
CA LYS A 4 -34.19 -39.95 -20.54
C LYS A 4 -33.36 -39.45 -19.35
N ASN A 5 -32.60 -40.31 -18.69
CA ASN A 5 -31.85 -39.95 -17.46
C ASN A 5 -30.44 -39.40 -17.72
N ILE A 6 -29.88 -39.62 -18.92
CA ILE A 6 -28.51 -39.19 -19.25
C ILE A 6 -28.46 -37.72 -19.70
N SER A 7 -29.48 -37.22 -20.41
CA SER A 7 -29.50 -35.82 -20.87
C SER A 7 -29.87 -34.82 -19.76
N SER A 8 -30.68 -35.22 -18.78
CA SER A 8 -31.06 -34.36 -17.66
C SER A 8 -29.91 -34.15 -16.67
N PHE A 9 -29.01 -35.12 -16.53
CA PHE A 9 -27.84 -35.05 -15.65
C PHE A 9 -26.77 -34.11 -16.21
N GLN A 10 -26.51 -34.16 -17.52
CA GLN A 10 -25.58 -33.24 -18.18
C GLN A 10 -26.13 -31.81 -18.22
N ALA A 11 -27.42 -31.62 -18.51
CA ALA A 11 -28.05 -30.29 -18.48
C ALA A 11 -27.98 -29.64 -17.09
N ARG A 12 -28.15 -30.40 -16.01
CA ARG A 12 -28.04 -29.88 -14.63
C ARG A 12 -26.60 -29.51 -14.24
N LEU A 13 -25.60 -30.24 -14.75
CA LEU A 13 -24.18 -29.96 -14.50
C LEU A 13 -23.71 -28.70 -15.25
N PHE A 14 -24.19 -28.48 -16.49
CA PHE A 14 -23.88 -27.26 -17.26
C PHE A 14 -24.59 -26.01 -16.71
N ILE A 15 -25.80 -26.14 -16.16
CA ILE A 15 -26.52 -25.02 -15.54
C ILE A 15 -25.87 -24.58 -14.21
N ALA A 16 -25.31 -25.52 -13.44
CA ALA A 16 -24.57 -25.21 -12.21
C ALA A 16 -23.21 -24.53 -12.48
N ALA A 17 -22.54 -24.86 -13.59
CA ALA A 17 -21.23 -24.30 -13.93
C ALA A 17 -21.30 -22.88 -14.53
N GLY A 18 -22.41 -22.50 -15.17
CA GLY A 18 -22.57 -21.16 -15.77
C GLY A 18 -22.90 -20.04 -14.76
N LEU A 19 -23.42 -20.39 -13.58
CA LEU A 19 -23.92 -19.43 -12.59
C LEU A 19 -22.90 -19.05 -11.51
N ALA A 20 -21.76 -19.74 -11.44
CA ALA A 20 -20.70 -19.48 -10.46
C ALA A 20 -19.57 -18.56 -10.97
N LEU A 21 -19.63 -18.13 -12.24
CA LEU A 21 -18.56 -17.35 -12.86
C LEU A 21 -18.56 -15.82 -12.58
N PRO A 22 -19.65 -15.12 -12.19
CA PRO A 22 -19.58 -13.66 -12.06
C PRO A 22 -19.10 -13.15 -10.68
N ILE A 23 -18.68 -14.02 -9.75
CA ILE A 23 -18.38 -13.61 -8.36
C ILE A 23 -16.92 -13.10 -8.18
N PHE A 24 -16.05 -13.25 -9.19
CA PHE A 24 -14.60 -13.10 -8.97
C PHE A 24 -13.98 -11.70 -9.14
N LEU A 25 -14.75 -10.61 -9.30
CA LEU A 25 -14.15 -9.30 -9.67
C LEU A 25 -14.54 -8.08 -8.81
N SER A 26 -14.91 -8.26 -7.54
CA SER A 26 -15.16 -7.10 -6.66
C SER A 26 -14.17 -7.01 -5.49
N ALA A 27 -12.94 -6.62 -5.80
CA ALA A 27 -11.97 -6.17 -4.80
C ALA A 27 -11.50 -4.74 -5.15
N CYS A 28 -12.43 -3.78 -5.14
CA CYS A 28 -12.05 -2.37 -5.14
C CYS A 28 -11.49 -2.04 -3.76
N SER A 29 -10.16 -1.98 -3.64
CA SER A 29 -9.48 -1.51 -2.44
C SER A 29 -9.75 0.00 -2.28
N SER A 30 -10.64 0.36 -1.35
CA SER A 30 -10.95 1.77 -1.04
C SER A 30 -9.94 2.29 0.00
N ASN A 31 -8.76 2.66 -0.46
CA ASN A 31 -7.80 3.39 0.38
C ASN A 31 -8.17 4.89 0.36
N LYS A 32 -8.49 5.43 1.53
CA LYS A 32 -8.76 6.87 1.68
C LYS A 32 -7.43 7.62 1.82
N PRO A 33 -7.15 8.64 0.98
CA PRO A 33 -5.98 9.49 1.15
C PRO A 33 -5.92 10.07 2.57
N ILE A 34 -4.72 10.20 3.12
CA ILE A 34 -4.52 10.89 4.39
C ILE A 34 -4.36 12.39 4.07
N PRO A 35 -5.29 13.26 4.51
CA PRO A 35 -5.19 14.69 4.27
C PRO A 35 -3.89 15.27 4.85
N GLY A 36 -3.30 16.24 4.15
CA GLY A 36 -2.05 16.89 4.57
C GLY A 36 -0.78 16.09 4.30
N MET A 37 -0.85 14.95 3.61
CA MET A 37 0.34 14.26 3.12
C MET A 37 0.76 14.79 1.74
N LYS A 38 2.07 14.85 1.51
CA LYS A 38 2.71 15.22 0.24
C LYS A 38 3.55 14.06 -0.26
N GLU A 39 3.49 13.82 -1.56
CA GLU A 39 4.24 12.78 -2.25
C GLU A 39 5.47 13.38 -2.95
N SER A 40 6.59 12.65 -2.94
CA SER A 40 7.78 12.90 -3.74
C SER A 40 8.21 11.60 -4.42
N PHE A 41 8.58 11.69 -5.70
CA PHE A 41 9.07 10.54 -6.46
C PHE A 41 10.33 10.94 -7.22
N VAL A 42 11.48 10.49 -6.72
CA VAL A 42 12.79 10.76 -7.29
C VAL A 42 13.29 9.50 -7.97
N THR A 43 13.77 9.63 -9.20
CA THR A 43 14.29 8.51 -10.00
C THR A 43 15.75 8.73 -10.39
N GLU A 44 16.48 7.63 -10.52
CA GLU A 44 17.88 7.62 -10.95
C GLU A 44 18.10 6.42 -11.89
N ILE A 45 18.90 6.61 -12.95
CA ILE A 45 19.40 5.52 -13.78
C ILE A 45 20.91 5.48 -13.62
N ALA A 46 21.41 4.46 -12.95
CA ALA A 46 22.84 4.28 -12.71
C ALA A 46 23.60 3.97 -14.01
N GLN A 47 24.91 4.13 -14.00
CA GLN A 47 25.77 3.91 -15.18
C GLN A 47 25.69 2.47 -15.74
N ASN A 48 25.40 1.50 -14.88
CA ASN A 48 25.19 0.10 -15.26
C ASN A 48 23.78 -0.18 -15.82
N GLY A 49 22.96 0.86 -16.02
CA GLY A 49 21.58 0.75 -16.49
C GLY A 49 20.56 0.46 -15.38
N ALA A 50 20.99 0.23 -14.14
CA ALA A 50 20.05 -0.05 -13.05
C ALA A 50 19.17 1.18 -12.75
N LYS A 51 17.84 0.99 -12.83
CA LYS A 51 16.86 2.03 -12.53
C LYS A 51 16.45 1.98 -11.07
N ARG A 52 16.66 3.07 -10.35
CA ARG A 52 16.34 3.22 -8.93
C ARG A 52 15.32 4.32 -8.71
N PHE A 53 14.58 4.19 -7.63
CA PHE A 53 13.64 5.22 -7.21
C PHE A 53 13.67 5.41 -5.69
N THR A 54 13.27 6.59 -5.26
CA THR A 54 12.91 6.91 -3.88
C THR A 54 11.53 7.54 -3.91
N PHE A 55 10.57 6.90 -3.24
CA PHE A 55 9.23 7.42 -3.05
C PHE A 55 9.05 7.83 -1.60
N THR A 56 8.69 9.07 -1.37
CA THR A 56 8.53 9.63 -0.03
C THR A 56 7.12 10.18 0.13
N LEU A 57 6.51 9.87 1.26
CA LEU A 57 5.26 10.43 1.73
C LEU A 57 5.54 11.18 3.03
N GLU A 58 5.26 12.48 3.09
CA GLU A 58 5.52 13.31 4.27
C GLU A 58 4.31 14.17 4.63
N LYS A 59 4.03 14.31 5.92
CA LYS A 59 3.03 15.23 6.42
C LYS A 59 3.51 16.68 6.27
N ASP A 60 2.65 17.55 5.75
CA ASP A 60 2.95 18.96 5.61
C ASP A 60 3.25 19.58 6.98
N ARG A 61 4.43 20.18 7.12
CA ARG A 61 4.91 20.74 8.39
C ARG A 61 4.07 21.93 8.84
N GLN A 62 3.32 22.56 7.95
CA GLN A 62 2.38 23.62 8.30
C GLN A 62 1.20 23.11 9.15
N ASP A 63 0.92 21.80 9.12
CA ASP A 63 -0.11 21.15 9.94
C ASP A 63 0.46 20.50 11.23
N LEU A 64 1.76 20.68 11.50
CA LEU A 64 2.39 20.19 12.72
C LEU A 64 2.30 21.28 13.80
N PRO A 65 1.75 20.98 15.00
CA PRO A 65 1.82 21.91 16.13
C PRO A 65 3.27 22.30 16.39
N PRO A 66 3.56 23.57 16.72
CA PRO A 66 4.91 24.00 17.04
C PRO A 66 5.46 23.19 18.23
N PRO A 67 6.77 22.87 18.25
CA PRO A 67 7.37 22.11 19.34
C PRO A 67 7.18 22.88 20.65
N VAL A 68 6.48 22.25 21.61
CA VAL A 68 6.24 22.82 22.93
C VAL A 68 7.58 22.89 23.68
N SER A 69 8.15 24.10 23.80
CA SER A 69 9.37 24.29 24.59
C SER A 69 9.04 24.20 26.08
N ASN A 70 9.53 23.14 26.73
CA ASN A 70 9.78 22.93 28.16
C ASN A 70 9.11 23.88 29.18
N GLN A 71 8.24 23.31 30.04
CA GLN A 71 8.04 23.82 31.40
C GLN A 71 8.16 22.67 32.43
N PRO A 72 8.65 22.95 33.66
CA PRO A 72 9.23 21.94 34.53
C PRO A 72 8.22 21.15 35.37
N SER A 73 8.53 19.85 35.50
CA SER A 73 8.31 18.92 36.62
C SER A 73 7.25 19.27 37.70
N SER A 74 6.15 18.50 37.74
CA SER A 74 5.52 18.04 39.01
C SER A 74 4.34 17.05 38.88
N GLN A 75 4.13 16.39 37.73
CA GLN A 75 3.06 15.37 37.59
C GLN A 75 3.57 14.06 36.99
N ARG A 76 4.57 13.46 37.64
CA ARG A 76 4.87 12.03 37.47
C ARG A 76 3.97 11.22 38.41
N ARG A 77 2.69 11.04 38.06
CA ARG A 77 1.84 9.97 38.61
C ARG A 77 0.58 9.88 37.75
N MET A 78 0.40 8.71 37.12
CA MET A 78 -0.64 8.37 36.14
C MET A 78 -0.40 9.08 34.80
N GLN A 79 0.09 8.42 33.75
CA GLN A 79 -0.64 7.34 33.10
C GLN A 79 0.31 6.46 32.28
N ARG A 80 0.36 5.20 32.70
CA ARG A 80 0.99 4.08 32.05
C ARG A 80 0.01 3.55 31.00
N ASP A 81 -0.22 4.27 29.90
CA ASP A 81 -1.09 3.80 28.78
C ASP A 81 -0.64 4.29 27.38
N THR A 82 0.62 4.68 27.18
CA THR A 82 1.11 5.17 25.87
C THR A 82 1.86 4.13 25.02
N ILE A 83 1.86 2.86 25.44
CA ILE A 83 2.35 1.74 24.61
C ILE A 83 1.16 1.18 23.81
N GLY A 84 0.75 1.84 22.73
CA GLY A 84 -0.32 1.31 21.87
C GLY A 84 -0.90 2.24 20.81
N LEU A 85 -0.62 3.55 20.87
CA LEU A 85 -1.17 4.52 19.91
C LEU A 85 -0.30 4.71 18.66
N GLY A 86 1.02 4.52 18.76
CA GLY A 86 1.94 4.68 17.61
C GLY A 86 1.79 3.61 16.53
N GLY A 87 1.42 2.37 16.90
CA GLY A 87 1.22 1.28 15.94
C GLY A 87 0.04 1.56 15.00
N ARG A 88 -1.12 1.94 15.55
CA ARG A 88 -2.33 2.19 14.75
C ARG A 88 -2.20 3.35 13.75
N SER A 89 -1.47 4.41 14.11
CA SER A 89 -1.18 5.50 13.17
C SER A 89 -0.21 5.06 12.08
N SER A 90 0.84 4.31 12.46
CA SER A 90 1.82 3.76 11.53
C SER A 90 1.17 2.82 10.51
N ASP A 91 0.28 1.92 10.95
CA ASP A 91 -0.43 0.98 10.06
C ASP A 91 -1.26 1.71 9.00
N ARG A 92 -1.85 2.86 9.36
CA ARG A 92 -2.64 3.67 8.42
C ARG A 92 -1.74 4.35 7.39
N VAL A 93 -0.60 4.88 7.82
CA VAL A 93 0.40 5.49 6.95
C VAL A 93 0.99 4.44 6.02
N GLU A 94 1.33 3.25 6.53
CA GLU A 94 1.85 2.13 5.75
C GLU A 94 0.92 1.75 4.59
N ARG A 95 -0.37 1.49 4.89
CA ARG A 95 -1.35 1.15 3.84
C ARG A 95 -1.51 2.25 2.79
N TYR A 96 -1.42 3.52 3.21
CA TYR A 96 -1.53 4.63 2.29
C TYR A 96 -0.25 4.81 1.46
N LEU A 97 0.93 4.61 2.06
CA LEU A 97 2.22 4.61 1.39
C LEU A 97 2.26 3.52 0.30
N ASP A 98 1.83 2.30 0.62
CA ASP A 98 1.79 1.19 -0.34
C ASP A 98 0.86 1.48 -1.52
N TRP A 99 -0.35 1.96 -1.23
CA TRP A 99 -1.30 2.33 -2.26
C TRP A 99 -0.78 3.47 -3.14
N ALA A 100 -0.22 4.52 -2.54
CA ALA A 100 0.27 5.69 -3.26
C ALA A 100 1.49 5.32 -4.13
N LEU A 101 2.39 4.48 -3.62
CA LEU A 101 3.51 3.95 -4.37
C LEU A 101 3.03 3.13 -5.58
N GLU A 102 2.07 2.23 -5.38
CA GLU A 102 1.48 1.45 -6.48
C GLU A 102 0.87 2.36 -7.54
N GLN A 103 0.07 3.36 -7.15
CA GLN A 103 -0.48 4.34 -8.09
C GLN A 103 0.63 5.10 -8.81
N LYS A 104 1.69 5.51 -8.12
CA LYS A 104 2.83 6.22 -8.73
C LYS A 104 3.54 5.36 -9.78
N MET A 105 3.67 4.06 -9.53
CA MET A 105 4.27 3.12 -10.50
C MET A 105 3.40 2.95 -11.74
N LEU A 106 2.07 2.87 -11.57
CA LEU A 106 1.13 2.82 -12.69
C LEU A 106 1.10 4.13 -13.49
N GLU A 107 1.14 5.26 -12.81
CA GLU A 107 1.12 6.59 -13.41
C GLU A 107 2.38 6.86 -14.24
N THR A 108 3.55 6.54 -13.69
CA THR A 108 4.84 6.87 -14.31
C THR A 108 5.36 5.80 -15.24
N GLY A 109 4.95 4.54 -15.06
CA GLY A 109 5.49 3.40 -15.79
C GLY A 109 6.98 3.15 -15.50
N PHE A 110 7.56 3.74 -14.44
CA PHE A 110 9.02 3.71 -14.24
C PHE A 110 9.57 2.29 -14.10
N CYS A 111 8.87 1.41 -13.39
CA CYS A 111 9.22 -0.01 -13.27
C CYS A 111 8.11 -0.91 -13.85
N GLU A 112 8.06 -1.05 -15.18
CA GLU A 112 7.02 -1.82 -15.90
C GLU A 112 6.90 -3.28 -15.45
N ARG A 113 8.03 -3.93 -15.12
CA ARG A 113 8.09 -5.32 -14.67
C ARG A 113 8.09 -5.48 -13.15
N GLY A 114 7.70 -4.42 -12.43
CA GLY A 114 7.78 -4.34 -10.99
C GLY A 114 9.18 -3.99 -10.49
N TYR A 115 9.33 -3.96 -9.16
CA TYR A 115 10.55 -3.53 -8.48
C TYR A 115 10.89 -4.43 -7.29
N PHE A 116 12.09 -4.25 -6.75
CA PHE A 116 12.50 -4.74 -5.43
C PHE A 116 12.62 -3.55 -4.48
N GLU A 117 12.09 -3.71 -3.26
CA GLU A 117 12.34 -2.75 -2.18
C GLU A 117 13.72 -3.02 -1.57
N ILE A 118 14.56 -1.99 -1.54
CA ILE A 118 15.88 -2.00 -0.90
C ILE A 118 15.75 -1.58 0.55
N GLU A 119 14.98 -0.52 0.80
CA GLU A 119 14.83 0.09 2.12
C GLU A 119 13.43 0.67 2.26
N ARG A 120 12.88 0.57 3.47
CA ARG A 120 11.58 1.11 3.85
C ARG A 120 11.66 1.70 5.25
N VAL A 121 11.15 2.92 5.39
CA VAL A 121 11.04 3.63 6.66
C VAL A 121 9.61 4.11 6.83
N ILE A 122 9.00 3.86 7.99
CA ILE A 122 7.62 4.27 8.29
C ILE A 122 7.58 4.92 9.66
N SER A 123 6.81 6.01 9.75
CA SER A 123 6.54 6.74 10.98
C SER A 123 5.08 7.23 11.00
N ALA A 124 4.68 7.86 12.10
CA ALA A 124 3.36 8.51 12.17
C ALA A 124 3.22 9.71 11.21
N ASP A 125 4.35 10.32 10.80
CA ASP A 125 4.39 11.52 9.98
C ASP A 125 4.59 11.23 8.49
N GLY A 126 4.74 9.97 8.11
CA GLY A 126 5.04 9.60 6.72
C GLY A 126 5.87 8.33 6.58
N GLY A 127 6.41 8.12 5.39
CA GLY A 127 7.32 7.02 5.11
C GLY A 127 8.06 7.18 3.80
N GLU A 128 9.07 6.34 3.61
CA GLU A 128 9.92 6.32 2.43
C GLU A 128 10.11 4.88 1.96
N VAL A 129 10.08 4.67 0.65
CA VAL A 129 10.45 3.42 0.00
C VAL A 129 11.50 3.69 -1.05
N ARG A 130 12.62 3.00 -0.95
CA ARG A 130 13.70 3.02 -1.94
C ARG A 130 13.72 1.68 -2.66
N GLY A 131 13.77 1.69 -3.98
CA GLY A 131 13.71 0.47 -4.75
C GLY A 131 14.49 0.52 -6.05
N GLU A 132 14.62 -0.66 -6.66
CA GLU A 132 15.26 -0.87 -7.96
C GLU A 132 14.31 -1.65 -8.88
N CYS A 133 14.18 -1.23 -10.14
CA CYS A 133 13.29 -1.90 -11.08
C CYS A 133 13.79 -3.31 -11.42
N ARG A 134 12.85 -4.23 -11.65
CA ARG A 134 13.13 -5.58 -12.16
C ARG A 134 13.36 -5.55 -13.66
N GLU A 135 14.52 -5.02 -14.04
CA GLU A 135 15.00 -5.16 -15.40
C GLU A 135 15.74 -6.49 -15.50
N GLY A 136 14.98 -7.58 -15.55
CA GLY A 136 15.42 -8.97 -15.35
C GLY A 136 16.84 -9.31 -15.81
N ALA A 137 17.54 -10.09 -14.98
CA ALA A 137 18.63 -10.93 -15.44
C ALA A 137 18.09 -11.80 -16.60
N PHE A 138 18.65 -11.59 -17.78
CA PHE A 138 18.34 -12.32 -18.99
C PHE A 138 19.08 -13.66 -19.02
#